data_AF-A0A365Z845-F1
#
_entry.id   AF-A0A365Z845-F1
#
_cell.length_a   1.000
_cell.length_b   1.000
_cell.length_c   1.000
_cell.angle_alpha   90.00
_cell.angle_beta   90.00
_cell.angle_gamma   90.00
#
_symmetry.space_group_name_H-M   'P 1'
#
loop_
_entity.id
_entity.type
_entity.pdbx_description
1 polymer ?
#
loop_
_entity_poly.entity_id
_entity_poly.type
_entity_poly.pdbx_seq_one_letter_code
_entity_poly.pdbx_strand_id
1 'polypeptide(L)'
;SWLPQPPAWAALSVARQTGDPASTLELYRSALAARSINPALGAGDAVRWLQAPDGVLAFRRDAPSGEAVICVANTGAAAVDVGDLLPETASRLLASGPGADGTEVPPDTTVWWQA
;
A
#
# COMPACT_ATOMS: atom_id res chain seq x y z
N SER A 1 -5.03 -8.90 35.22
CA SER A 1 -5.70 -9.56 34.08
C SER A 1 -5.50 -11.06 34.18
N TRP A 2 -6.33 -11.86 33.50
CA TRP A 2 -6.20 -13.32 33.46
C TRP A 2 -5.02 -13.79 32.59
N LEU A 3 -4.56 -12.94 31.66
CA LEU A 3 -3.31 -13.09 30.92
C LEU A 3 -2.48 -11.79 31.06
N PRO A 4 -1.22 -11.85 31.54
CA PRO A 4 -0.38 -10.67 31.67
C PRO A 4 -0.06 -10.09 30.29
N GLN A 5 -0.12 -8.76 30.18
CA GLN A 5 0.19 -8.08 28.92
C GLN A 5 1.71 -7.88 28.80
N PRO A 6 2.30 -8.18 27.64
CA PRO A 6 3.69 -7.83 27.36
C PRO A 6 3.95 -6.32 27.53
N PRO A 7 5.08 -5.91 28.16
CA PRO A 7 5.40 -4.49 28.34
C PRO A 7 5.41 -3.67 27.04
N ALA A 8 5.79 -4.29 25.92
CA ALA A 8 5.85 -3.66 24.61
C ALA A 8 4.48 -3.13 24.10
N TRP A 9 3.36 -3.68 24.59
CA TRP A 9 2.02 -3.30 24.12
C TRP A 9 1.64 -1.86 24.48
N ALA A 10 2.22 -1.30 25.54
CA ALA A 10 1.96 0.07 25.93
C ALA A 10 2.26 1.07 24.80
N ALA A 11 3.29 0.78 23.99
CA ALA A 11 3.68 1.60 22.83
C ALA A 11 2.80 1.36 21.59
N LEU A 12 2.07 0.24 21.51
CA LEU A 12 1.28 -0.18 20.34
C LEU A 12 -0.24 -0.02 20.55
N SER A 13 -0.66 0.65 21.62
CA SER A 13 -2.08 0.86 21.91
C SER A 13 -2.77 1.78 20.89
N VAL A 14 -4.10 1.63 20.76
CA VAL A 14 -4.92 2.54 19.92
C VAL A 14 -4.72 4.00 20.31
N ALA A 15 -4.64 4.30 21.60
CA ALA A 15 -4.43 5.66 22.10
C ALA A 15 -3.08 6.24 21.67
N ARG A 16 -2.03 5.42 21.58
CA ARG A 16 -0.70 5.86 21.12
C ARG A 16 -0.62 6.03 19.61
N GLN A 17 -1.30 5.19 18.85
CA GLN A 17 -1.25 5.22 17.39
C GLN A 17 -2.24 6.22 16.76
N THR A 18 -3.33 6.57 17.47
CA THR A 18 -4.34 7.48 16.92
C THR A 18 -3.72 8.86 16.64
N GLY A 19 -3.85 9.31 15.39
CA GLY A 19 -3.32 10.60 14.93
C GLY A 19 -1.82 10.60 14.61
N ASP A 20 -1.10 9.50 14.82
CA ASP A 20 0.28 9.35 14.35
C ASP A 20 0.26 8.89 12.88
N PRO A 21 0.65 9.74 11.91
CA PRO A 21 0.59 9.43 10.49
C PRO A 21 1.55 8.30 10.08
N ALA A 22 2.54 7.98 10.90
CA ALA A 22 3.47 6.88 10.65
C ALA A 22 3.00 5.54 11.28
N SER A 23 1.87 5.54 12.00
CA SER A 23 1.38 4.35 12.68
C SER A 23 0.67 3.38 11.74
N THR A 24 0.74 2.09 12.09
CA THR A 24 -0.02 1.04 11.40
C THR A 24 -1.53 1.31 11.45
N LEU A 25 -2.04 1.85 12.57
CA LEU A 25 -3.46 2.19 12.71
C LEU A 25 -3.91 3.22 11.66
N GLU A 26 -3.18 4.33 11.52
CA GLU A 26 -3.54 5.37 10.55
C GLU A 26 -3.30 4.92 9.11
N LEU A 27 -2.29 4.08 8.85
CA LEU A 27 -2.11 3.41 7.56
C LEU A 27 -3.36 2.62 7.17
N TYR A 28 -3.88 1.76 8.06
CA TYR A 28 -5.06 0.96 7.79
C TYR A 28 -6.33 1.82 7.61
N ARG A 29 -6.49 2.88 8.41
CA ARG A 29 -7.60 3.84 8.23
C ARG A 29 -7.54 4.50 6.86
N SER A 30 -6.37 4.93 6.44
CA SER A 30 -6.13 5.55 5.13
C SER A 30 -6.41 4.57 3.99
N ALA A 31 -5.95 3.31 4.11
CA ALA A 31 -6.22 2.26 3.13
C ALA A 31 -7.72 1.95 2.99
N LEU A 32 -8.45 1.87 4.11
CA LEU A 32 -9.89 1.62 4.11
C LEU A 32 -10.68 2.80 3.52
N ALA A 33 -10.27 4.04 3.81
CA ALA A 33 -10.86 5.24 3.23
C ALA A 33 -10.59 5.32 1.71
N ALA A 34 -9.36 5.03 1.27
CA ALA A 34 -9.04 4.97 -0.16
C ALA A 34 -9.87 3.88 -0.88
N ARG A 35 -10.02 2.70 -0.24
CA ARG A 35 -10.84 1.60 -0.78
C ARG A 35 -12.31 1.97 -0.92
N SER A 36 -12.88 2.73 0.02
CA SER A 36 -14.31 3.05 -0.01
C SER A 36 -14.69 4.03 -1.12
N ILE A 37 -13.75 4.88 -1.54
CA ILE A 37 -14.00 5.92 -2.56
C ILE A 37 -13.48 5.56 -3.95
N ASN A 38 -12.54 4.61 -4.07
CA ASN A 38 -11.93 4.26 -5.34
C ASN A 38 -12.62 3.03 -5.97
N PRO A 39 -13.33 3.18 -7.10
CA PRO A 39 -14.01 2.06 -7.75
C PRO A 39 -13.05 0.93 -8.11
N ALA A 40 -11.83 1.19 -8.59
CA ALA A 40 -10.89 0.12 -8.95
C ALA A 40 -10.47 -0.75 -7.75
N LEU A 41 -10.63 -0.23 -6.52
CA LEU A 41 -10.42 -0.98 -5.28
C LEU A 41 -11.66 -1.77 -4.82
N GLY A 42 -12.83 -1.55 -5.41
CA GLY A 42 -14.09 -2.25 -5.10
C GLY A 42 -14.79 -2.95 -6.29
N ALA A 43 -14.41 -2.68 -7.53
CA ALA A 43 -15.26 -2.88 -8.71
C ALA A 43 -15.09 -4.19 -9.48
N GLY A 44 -14.78 -5.29 -8.77
CA GLY A 44 -14.97 -6.63 -9.34
C GLY A 44 -13.79 -7.58 -9.20
N ASP A 45 -13.84 -8.62 -10.03
CA ASP A 45 -13.25 -9.94 -9.77
C ASP A 45 -11.90 -10.12 -10.47
N ALA A 46 -11.51 -9.16 -11.31
CA ALA A 46 -10.32 -9.24 -12.14
C ALA A 46 -9.11 -8.62 -11.45
N VAL A 47 -8.04 -9.40 -11.37
CA VAL A 47 -6.68 -8.98 -10.99
C VAL A 47 -5.77 -9.35 -12.14
N ARG A 48 -5.04 -8.37 -12.68
CA ARG A 48 -4.02 -8.59 -13.70
C ARG A 48 -2.64 -8.54 -13.05
N TRP A 49 -1.95 -9.67 -13.01
CA TRP A 49 -0.55 -9.72 -12.60
C TRP A 49 0.35 -8.98 -13.59
N LEU A 50 1.24 -8.15 -13.09
CA LEU A 50 2.26 -7.47 -13.87
C LEU A 50 3.58 -8.24 -13.70
N GLN A 51 4.40 -8.24 -14.75
CA GLN A 51 5.76 -8.77 -14.62
C GLN A 51 6.57 -7.81 -13.76
N ALA A 52 7.20 -8.32 -12.70
CA ALA A 52 7.98 -7.53 -11.77
C ALA A 52 9.27 -8.27 -11.42
N PRO A 53 10.31 -7.57 -10.91
CA PRO A 53 11.53 -8.21 -10.44
C PRO A 53 11.28 -9.22 -9.32
N ASP A 54 12.25 -10.13 -9.11
CA ASP A 54 12.19 -11.11 -8.02
C ASP A 54 12.03 -10.42 -6.66
N GLY A 55 11.14 -10.97 -5.83
CA GLY A 55 10.80 -10.39 -4.53
C GLY A 55 9.82 -9.21 -4.59
N VAL A 56 9.31 -8.86 -5.78
CA VAL A 56 8.32 -7.81 -5.96
C VAL A 56 7.02 -8.40 -6.49
N LEU A 57 5.92 -8.11 -5.80
CA LEU A 57 4.58 -8.49 -6.23
C LEU A 57 3.88 -7.27 -6.82
N ALA A 58 3.47 -7.35 -8.09
CA ALA A 58 2.79 -6.26 -8.77
C ALA A 58 1.50 -6.73 -9.47
N PHE A 59 0.42 -5.99 -9.28
CA PHE A 59 -0.84 -6.23 -10.00
C PHE A 59 -1.61 -4.95 -10.29
N ARG A 60 -2.43 -5.00 -11.34
CA ARG A 60 -3.35 -3.96 -11.76
C ARG A 60 -4.79 -4.42 -11.54
N ARG A 61 -5.62 -3.50 -11.07
CA ARG A 61 -7.08 -3.63 -11.01
C ARG A 61 -7.71 -2.50 -11.79
N ASP A 62 -8.65 -2.84 -12.65
CA ASP A 62 -9.37 -1.89 -13.49
C ASP A 62 -10.82 -1.79 -13.00
N ALA A 63 -11.34 -0.57 -12.92
CA ALA A 63 -12.75 -0.31 -12.72
C ALA A 63 -13.50 -0.34 -14.05
N PRO A 64 -14.79 -0.72 -14.08
CA PRO A 64 -15.65 -0.57 -15.26
C PRO A 64 -15.76 0.87 -15.77
N SER A 65 -15.55 1.86 -14.90
CA SER A 65 -15.57 3.29 -15.20
C SER A 65 -14.27 3.81 -15.85
N GLY A 66 -13.22 2.98 -15.92
CA GLY A 66 -11.97 3.25 -16.63
C GLY A 66 -10.78 3.61 -15.73
N GLU A 67 -10.99 3.94 -14.45
CA GLU A 67 -9.91 4.15 -13.48
C GLU A 67 -9.20 2.83 -13.16
N ALA A 68 -7.91 2.90 -12.88
CA ALA A 68 -7.15 1.74 -12.42
C ALA A 68 -6.36 2.02 -11.14
N VAL A 69 -6.09 0.94 -10.41
CA VAL A 69 -5.09 0.94 -9.35
C VAL A 69 -4.04 -0.10 -9.65
N ILE A 70 -2.78 0.31 -9.57
CA ILE A 70 -1.62 -0.56 -9.60
C ILE A 70 -1.11 -0.69 -8.18
N CYS A 71 -0.96 -1.91 -7.69
CA CYS A 71 -0.36 -2.22 -6.40
C CYS A 71 1.00 -2.84 -6.64
N VAL A 72 2.03 -2.34 -5.96
CA VAL A 72 3.34 -2.98 -5.89
C VAL A 72 3.73 -3.18 -4.43
N ALA A 73 4.08 -4.40 -4.07
CA ALA A 73 4.62 -4.77 -2.77
C ALA A 73 6.05 -5.30 -2.95
N ASN A 74 7.02 -4.56 -2.44
CA ASN A 74 8.41 -4.99 -2.40
C ASN A 74 8.66 -5.81 -1.12
N THR A 75 8.80 -7.12 -1.28
CA THR A 75 9.15 -8.06 -0.21
C THR A 75 10.64 -8.44 -0.24
N GLY A 76 11.42 -7.77 -1.10
CA GLY A 76 12.86 -7.94 -1.23
C GLY A 76 13.64 -7.09 -0.23
N ALA A 77 14.96 -7.22 -0.27
CA ALA A 77 15.89 -6.52 0.64
C ALA A 77 16.49 -5.24 0.05
N ALA A 78 16.20 -4.92 -1.21
CA ALA A 78 16.70 -3.73 -1.90
C ALA A 78 15.53 -2.89 -2.45
N ALA A 79 15.77 -1.59 -2.61
CA ALA A 79 14.83 -0.73 -3.32
C ALA A 79 14.72 -1.15 -4.79
N VAL A 80 13.53 -0.97 -5.37
CA VAL A 80 13.25 -1.33 -6.76
C VAL A 80 12.59 -0.15 -7.48
N ASP A 81 13.06 0.16 -8.68
CA ASP A 81 12.37 1.11 -9.56
C ASP A 81 11.23 0.39 -10.29
N VAL A 82 10.02 0.95 -10.19
CA VAL A 82 8.80 0.42 -10.81
C VAL A 82 8.29 1.28 -11.96
N GLY A 83 9.08 2.24 -12.45
CA GLY A 83 8.65 3.19 -13.49
C GLY A 83 8.03 2.51 -14.72
N ASP A 84 8.62 1.41 -15.20
CA ASP A 84 8.13 0.65 -16.36
C ASP A 84 6.77 -0.05 -16.11
N LEU A 85 6.34 -0.18 -14.85
CA LEU A 85 5.04 -0.75 -14.48
C LEU A 85 3.92 0.29 -14.49
N LEU A 86 4.26 1.59 -14.53
CA LEU A 86 3.34 2.69 -14.31
C LEU A 86 3.11 3.48 -15.60
N PRO A 87 1.87 3.89 -15.92
CA PRO A 87 1.65 4.90 -16.94
C PRO A 87 2.19 6.25 -16.48
N GLU A 88 2.53 7.13 -17.42
CA GLU A 88 3.03 8.49 -17.12
C GLU A 88 2.04 9.33 -16.29
N THR A 89 0.75 9.01 -16.35
CA THR A 89 -0.32 9.66 -15.58
C THR A 89 -0.48 9.12 -14.17
N ALA A 90 0.29 8.10 -13.77
CA ALA A 90 0.16 7.47 -12.47
C ALA A 90 0.51 8.45 -11.34
N SER A 91 -0.31 8.43 -10.28
CA SER A 91 -0.05 9.19 -9.05
C SER A 91 -0.17 8.31 -7.82
N ARG A 92 0.65 8.57 -6.81
CA ARG A 92 0.65 7.78 -5.57
C ARG A 92 -0.63 8.01 -4.77
N LEU A 93 -1.36 6.93 -4.51
CA LEU A 93 -2.57 6.92 -3.68
C LEU A 93 -2.24 6.63 -2.21
N LEU A 94 -1.36 5.67 -1.94
CA LEU A 94 -0.98 5.25 -0.59
C LEU A 94 0.41 4.63 -0.60
N ALA A 95 1.18 4.83 0.47
CA ALA A 95 2.39 4.05 0.76
C ALA A 95 2.36 3.59 2.22
N SER A 96 2.86 2.38 2.46
CA SER A 96 2.95 1.78 3.81
C SER A 96 4.20 2.20 4.58
N GLY A 97 5.17 2.82 3.90
CA GLY A 97 6.43 3.29 4.49
C GLY A 97 6.95 4.55 3.78
N PRO A 98 7.95 5.23 4.37
CA PRO A 98 8.59 6.40 3.78
C PRO A 98 9.45 6.02 2.57
N GLY A 99 9.91 7.03 1.80
CA GLY A 99 10.87 6.83 0.71
C GLY A 99 10.26 6.40 -0.62
N ALA A 100 8.93 6.35 -0.73
CA ALA A 100 8.20 6.05 -1.97
C ALA A 100 7.60 7.33 -2.59
N ASP A 101 8.42 8.37 -2.76
CA ASP A 101 7.96 9.67 -3.30
C ASP A 101 8.06 9.76 -4.84
N GLY A 102 8.71 8.78 -5.47
CA GLY A 102 8.79 8.63 -6.93
C GLY A 102 8.39 7.23 -7.37
N THR A 103 9.13 6.66 -8.31
CA THR A 103 8.95 5.27 -8.79
C THR A 103 9.83 4.26 -8.05
N GLU A 104 10.70 4.72 -7.15
CA GLU A 104 11.48 3.83 -6.28
C GLU A 104 10.62 3.36 -5.11
N VAL A 105 10.57 2.04 -4.90
CA VAL A 105 9.85 1.38 -3.80
C VAL A 105 10.87 0.72 -2.87
N PRO A 106 11.04 1.20 -1.62
CA PRO A 106 11.95 0.61 -0.66
C PRO A 106 11.59 -0.84 -0.27
N PRO A 107 12.51 -1.58 0.37
CA PRO A 107 12.21 -2.86 1.02
C PRO A 107 11.00 -2.77 1.95
N ASP A 108 10.31 -3.90 2.15
CA ASP A 108 9.17 -4.04 3.06
C ASP A 108 8.08 -2.97 2.88
N THR A 109 7.95 -2.44 1.66
CA THR A 109 7.03 -1.34 1.34
C THR A 109 6.05 -1.75 0.25
N THR A 110 4.77 -1.55 0.53
CA THR A 110 3.67 -1.57 -0.44
C THR A 110 3.22 -0.16 -0.78
N VAL A 111 3.00 0.09 -2.06
CA VAL A 111 2.51 1.35 -2.61
C VAL A 111 1.36 1.07 -3.59
N TRP A 112 0.34 1.93 -3.55
CA TRP A 112 -0.75 1.95 -4.51
C TRP A 112 -0.65 3.20 -5.37
N TRP A 113 -0.76 3.04 -6.68
CA TRP A 113 -0.85 4.14 -7.65
C TRP A 113 -2.23 4.15 -8.28
N GLN A 114 -2.80 5.34 -8.41
CA GLN A 114 -3.94 5.59 -9.27
C GLN A 114 -3.44 5.83 -10.69
N ALA A 115 -4.02 5.12 -11.65
CA ALA A 115 -3.62 5.09 -13.06
C ALA A 115 -4.83 5.38 -13.98
#